data_AF-A0A9D5M9S0-F1
#
_entry.id   AF-A0A9D5M9S0-F1
#
_cell.length_a   1.000
_cell.length_b   1.000
_cell.length_c   1.000
_cell.angle_alpha   90.00
_cell.angle_beta   90.00
_cell.angle_gamma   90.00
#
_symmetry.space_group_name_H-M   'P 1'
#
loop_
_entity.id
_entity.type
_entity.pdbx_description
1 polymer ?
#
loop_
_entity_poly.entity_id
_entity_poly.type
_entity_poly.pdbx_seq_one_letter_code
_entity_poly.pdbx_strand_id
1 'polypeptide(L)' 'MKLGVVGLPNVGKSTLFNAITCAGAQAANYPFCTIEPNTGVVAVPDHRLDVLAEMYH' A
#
# COMPACT_ATOMS: atom_id res chain seq x y z
N MET A 1 5.41 -9.39 -7.91
CA MET A 1 4.92 -8.35 -8.83
C MET A 1 4.79 -7.05 -8.03
N LYS A 2 5.13 -5.87 -8.59
CA LYS A 2 5.03 -4.57 -7.89
C LYS A 2 4.11 -3.65 -8.68
N LEU A 3 3.24 -2.89 -8.00
CA LEU A 3 2.32 -1.92 -8.61
C LEU A 3 2.68 -0.51 -8.15
N GLY A 4 2.63 0.47 -9.05
CA GLY A 4 2.93 1.87 -8.75
C GLY A 4 1.69 2.75 -8.85
N VAL A 5 1.48 3.63 -7.87
CA VAL A 5 0.42 4.66 -7.89
C VAL A 5 0.96 5.94 -8.52
N VAL A 6 0.42 6.35 -9.67
CA VAL A 6 0.87 7.54 -10.43
C VAL A 6 -0.26 8.59 -10.55
N GLY A 7 0.10 9.86 -10.64
CA GLY A 7 -0.87 10.95 -10.81
C GLY A 7 -0.32 12.33 -10.46
N LEU A 8 -1.07 13.37 -10.82
CA LEU A 8 -0.68 14.78 -10.67
C LEU A 8 -0.40 15.18 -9.21
N PRO A 9 0.39 16.24 -8.95
CA PRO A 9 0.62 16.73 -7.59
C PRO A 9 -0.68 17.00 -6.82
N ASN A 10 -0.69 16.77 -5.50
CA ASN A 10 -1.80 17.06 -4.58
C ASN A 10 -3.15 16.33 -4.80
N VAL A 11 -3.21 15.31 -5.67
CA VAL A 11 -4.45 14.51 -5.89
C VAL A 11 -4.73 13.45 -4.80
N GLY A 12 -4.07 13.53 -3.64
CA GLY A 12 -4.30 12.60 -2.53
C GLY A 12 -3.61 11.22 -2.66
N LYS A 13 -2.58 11.09 -3.51
CA LYS A 13 -1.85 9.81 -3.70
C LYS A 13 -1.30 9.23 -2.39
N SER A 14 -0.66 10.07 -1.57
CA SER A 14 -0.10 9.63 -0.28
C SER A 14 -1.20 9.24 0.70
N THR A 15 -2.36 9.90 0.63
CA THR A 15 -3.54 9.57 1.45
C THR A 15 -4.10 8.20 1.07
N LEU A 16 -4.28 7.92 -0.22
CA LEU A 16 -4.74 6.62 -0.71
C LEU A 16 -3.73 5.51 -0.37
N PHE A 17 -2.44 5.77 -0.56
CA PHE A 17 -1.39 4.82 -0.22
C PHE A 17 -1.40 4.48 1.28
N ASN A 18 -1.53 5.48 2.15
CA ASN A 18 -1.62 5.27 3.60
C ASN A 18 -2.88 4.52 4.01
N ALA A 19 -4.01 4.79 3.37
CA ALA A 19 -5.27 4.10 3.66
C ALA A 19 -5.21 2.60 3.28
N ILE A 20 -4.55 2.27 2.18
CA ILE A 20 -4.48 0.88 1.68
C ILE A 20 -3.40 0.09 2.41
N THR A 21 -2.24 0.71 2.67
CA THR A 21 -1.10 -0.01 3.23
C THR A 21 -1.03 0.03 4.75
N CYS A 22 -1.75 0.95 5.41
CA CYS A 22 -1.56 1.31 6.83
C CYS A 22 -0.10 1.57 7.23
N ALA A 23 0.82 1.59 6.25
CA ALA A 23 2.21 1.91 6.39
C ALA A 23 2.25 3.43 6.39
N GLY A 24 2.57 4.04 7.53
CA GLY A 24 2.61 5.49 7.66
C GLY A 24 3.65 6.09 6.71
N ALA A 25 3.26 6.33 5.45
CA ALA A 25 4.10 6.99 4.47
C ALA A 25 4.34 8.39 4.98
N GLN A 26 5.57 8.62 5.43
CA GLN A 26 6.00 9.92 5.88
C GLN A 26 6.02 10.84 4.66
N ALA A 27 5.15 11.84 4.68
CA ALA A 27 5.15 12.94 3.72
C ALA A 27 6.33 13.87 4.02
N ALA A 28 7.56 13.38 3.85
CA ALA A 28 8.76 14.17 4.01
C ALA A 28 9.07 14.88 2.67
N ASN A 29 8.85 16.19 2.64
CA ASN A 29 9.20 17.06 1.52
C ASN A 29 10.72 17.32 1.51
N TYR A 30 11.54 16.42 0.95
CA TYR A 30 12.98 16.69 0.78
C TYR A 30 13.42 16.53 -0.69
N PRO A 31 13.80 17.61 -1.39
CA PRO A 31 13.99 17.60 -2.85
C PRO A 31 15.29 16.95 -3.35
N PHE A 32 16.16 16.41 -2.47
CA PHE A 32 17.52 16.01 -2.86
C PHE A 32 18.05 14.70 -2.25
N CYS A 33 17.22 13.91 -1.57
CA CYS A 33 17.58 12.53 -1.21
C CYS A 33 16.90 11.56 -2.17
N THR A 34 17.56 10.45 -2.51
CA THR A 34 16.95 9.31 -3.17
C THR A 34 15.75 8.88 -2.34
N ILE A 35 14.54 9.32 -2.72
CA ILE A 35 13.31 8.97 -2.01
C ILE A 35 13.08 7.50 -2.35
N GLU A 36 13.43 6.60 -1.43
CA GLU A 36 12.96 5.22 -1.55
C GLU A 36 11.43 5.28 -1.68
N PRO A 37 10.87 4.74 -2.78
CA PRO A 37 9.43 4.81 -2.98
C PRO A 37 8.76 4.12 -1.79
N ASN A 38 7.69 4.72 -1.25
CA ASN A 38 6.93 4.06 -0.19
C ASN A 38 6.45 2.72 -0.73
N THR A 39 6.96 1.62 -0.19
CA THR A 39 6.54 0.26 -0.52
C THR A 39 5.72 -0.30 0.62
N GLY A 40 4.51 -0.76 0.32
CA GLY A 40 3.66 -1.46 1.27
C GLY A 40 3.16 -2.76 0.64
N VAL A 41 2.91 -3.76 1.48
CA VAL A 41 2.27 -5.01 1.09
C VAL A 41 0.89 -5.05 1.72
N VAL A 42 -0.11 -5.40 0.93
CA VAL A 42 -1.50 -5.51 1.38
C VAL A 42 -1.99 -6.90 1.06
N ALA A 43 -2.59 -7.56 2.03
CA ALA A 43 -3.20 -8.86 1.84
C ALA A 43 -4.42 -8.71 0.92
N VAL A 44 -4.50 -9.56 -0.10
CA VAL A 44 -5.67 -9.62 -0.97
C VAL A 44 -6.75 -10.39 -0.20
N PRO A 45 -7.93 -9.80 0.04
CA PRO A 45 -9.02 -10.51 0.70
C PRO A 45 -9.51 -11.64 -0.20
N ASP A 46 -9.47 -12.88 0.30
CA ASP A 46 -9.93 -14.07 -0.44
C ASP A 46 -10.75 -14.99 0.48
N HIS A 47 -12.08 -14.92 0.34
CA HIS A 47 -13.03 -15.72 1.10
C HIS A 47 -12.81 -17.23 0.97
N ARG A 48 -12.14 -17.69 -0.11
CA ARG A 48 -11.86 -19.12 -0.31
C ARG A 48 -10.83 -19.62 0.68
N LEU A 49 -9.90 -18.77 1.11
CA LEU A 49 -8.92 -19.12 2.14
C LEU A 49 -9.60 -19.31 3.50
N ASP A 50 -10.63 -18.50 3.79
CA ASP A 50 -11.40 -18.62 5.03
C ASP A 50 -12.14 -19.95 5.09
N VAL A 51 -12.82 -20.34 3.99
CA VAL A 51 -13.50 -21.63 3.89
C VAL A 51 -12.52 -22.80 4.02
N LEU A 52 -11.36 -22.73 3.38
CA LEU A 52 -10.33 -23.77 3.52
C LEU A 52 -9.81 -23.84 4.96
N ALA A 53 -9.60 -22.70 5.63
CA ALA A 53 -9.19 -22.70 7.03
C ALA A 53 -10.23 -23.39 7.93
N GLU A 54 -11.54 -23.14 7.70
CA GLU A 54 -12.62 -23.81 8.41
C GLU A 54 -12.70 -25.32 8.13
N MET A 55 -12.41 -25.77 6.90
CA MET A 55 -12.45 -27.19 6.53
C MET A 55 -11.30 -28.03 7.11
N TYR A 56 -10.17 -27.38 7.44
CA TYR A 56 -8.98 -28.03 8.00
C TYR A 56 -8.81 -27.78 9.51
N HIS A 57 -9.78 -27.15 10.17
CA HIS A 57 -9.91 -27.04 11.64
C HIS A 57 -10.83 -28.13 12.20
#